data_AF-A0A4Y2L7U9-F1
#
_entry.id   AF-A0A4Y2L7U9-F1
#
_cell.length_a   1.000
_cell.length_b   1.000
_cell.length_c   1.000
_cell.angle_alpha   90.00
_cell.angle_beta   90.00
_cell.angle_gamma   90.00
#
_symmetry.space_group_name_H-M   'P 1'
#
loop_
_entity.id
_entity.type
_entity.pdbx_description
1 polymer ?
#
loop_
_entity_poly.entity_id
_entity_poly.type
_entity_poly.pdbx_seq_one_letter_code
_entity_poly.pdbx_strand_id
1 'polypeptide(L)'
;MLKAVCILLMEATYCTVIWNRGSTFSSICDNYVTYVSTKYKSTALVNFYGYPENETIGGTKCAERARRKRKQMSSEVMFDEAMIPTVSQEKFLTNPKNKDRLISILMNKFSSLNMACKKADEDADCLIVNSAVALDPTHPSVVVIGEDIDLFVILIGIFTFDNIYFLKPGKGKITEKLFSPHTALEKTIADNILFMHAMSGCDTTSTLFNYGKMKFVQTLKNNPDLLKVTEIFKNPDITPEAVVNNVR
;
A
#
# COMPACT_ATOMS: atom_id res chain seq x y z
N MET A 1 -4.51 21.55 16.79
CA MET A 1 -5.64 20.60 16.69
C MET A 1 -5.75 20.22 15.21
N LEU A 2 -5.14 19.11 14.79
CA LEU A 2 -5.13 18.70 13.38
C LEU A 2 -6.55 18.32 12.94
N LYS A 3 -7.10 19.04 11.95
CA LYS A 3 -8.29 18.59 11.18
C LYS A 3 -7.80 17.61 10.11
N ALA A 4 -7.22 16.48 10.53
CA ALA A 4 -6.58 15.53 9.63
C ALA A 4 -7.59 14.63 8.93
N VAL A 5 -7.47 14.49 7.61
CA VAL A 5 -8.15 13.44 6.86
C VAL A 5 -7.25 12.22 6.81
N CYS A 6 -7.77 11.11 7.33
CA CYS A 6 -7.07 9.83 7.38
C CYS A 6 -7.40 9.00 6.14
N ILE A 7 -6.37 8.53 5.43
CA ILE A 7 -6.50 7.61 4.31
C ILE A 7 -5.96 6.27 4.79
N LEU A 8 -6.85 5.32 5.01
CA LEU A 8 -6.50 4.04 5.62
C LEU A 8 -6.40 2.94 4.59
N LEU A 9 -5.31 2.18 4.63
CA LEU A 9 -5.21 0.90 3.94
C LEU A 9 -5.74 -0.23 4.83
N MET A 10 -6.84 -0.88 4.42
CA MET A 10 -7.51 -1.86 5.27
C MET A 10 -6.68 -3.13 5.53
N GLU A 11 -5.74 -3.48 4.66
CA GLU A 11 -4.83 -4.61 4.89
C GLU A 11 -3.95 -4.40 6.14
N ALA A 12 -3.56 -3.15 6.44
CA ALA A 12 -2.86 -2.80 7.68
C ALA A 12 -3.72 -3.00 8.94
N THR A 13 -5.05 -2.95 8.80
CA THR A 13 -5.97 -3.17 9.92
C THR A 13 -6.39 -4.61 10.11
N TYR A 14 -6.23 -5.47 9.10
CA TYR A 14 -6.63 -6.87 9.20
C TYR A 14 -6.00 -7.57 10.39
N CYS A 15 -4.69 -7.36 10.63
CA CYS A 15 -3.99 -7.97 11.77
C CYS A 15 -4.31 -7.32 13.12
N THR A 16 -4.92 -6.13 13.13
CA THR A 16 -5.21 -5.39 14.38
C THR A 16 -6.52 -5.83 15.01
N VAL A 17 -7.53 -6.15 14.21
CA VAL A 17 -8.84 -6.60 14.70
C VAL A 17 -8.83 -8.12 14.86
N ILE A 18 -9.00 -8.57 16.09
CA ILE A 18 -8.94 -10.00 16.44
C ILE A 18 -10.31 -10.66 16.20
N TRP A 19 -10.30 -11.79 15.51
CA TRP A 19 -11.50 -12.59 15.28
C TRP A 19 -11.77 -13.48 16.50
N ASN A 20 -12.66 -13.03 17.39
CA ASN A 20 -13.04 -13.79 18.57
C ASN A 20 -13.76 -15.09 18.19
N ARG A 21 -13.46 -16.18 18.90
CA ARG A 21 -14.06 -17.49 18.64
C ARG A 21 -15.59 -17.41 18.76
N GLY A 22 -16.30 -17.94 17.76
CA GLY A 22 -17.76 -17.92 17.71
C GLY A 22 -18.37 -16.64 17.12
N SER A 23 -17.55 -15.66 16.73
CA SER A 23 -18.02 -14.45 16.04
C SER A 23 -18.44 -14.78 14.61
N THR A 24 -19.57 -14.23 14.16
CA THR A 24 -19.99 -14.30 12.76
C THR A 24 -19.20 -13.32 11.89
N PHE A 25 -19.17 -13.53 10.58
CA PHE A 25 -18.54 -12.57 9.66
C PHE A 25 -19.14 -11.15 9.78
N SER A 26 -20.44 -11.00 10.03
CA SER A 26 -21.06 -9.70 10.32
C SER A 26 -20.39 -9.05 11.51
N SER A 27 -20.35 -9.74 12.65
CA SER A 27 -19.80 -9.19 13.90
C SER A 27 -18.30 -8.87 13.79
N ILE A 28 -17.56 -9.66 13.01
CA ILE A 28 -16.16 -9.40 12.69
C ILE A 28 -16.03 -8.11 11.88
N CYS A 29 -16.83 -7.95 10.84
CA CYS A 29 -16.84 -6.72 10.04
C CYS A 29 -17.31 -5.50 10.85
N ASP A 30 -18.27 -5.66 11.76
CA ASP A 30 -18.71 -4.60 12.68
C ASP A 30 -17.56 -4.17 13.60
N ASN A 31 -16.71 -5.09 14.05
CA ASN A 31 -15.51 -4.77 14.82
C ASN A 31 -14.49 -3.97 14.01
N TYR A 32 -14.29 -4.29 12.72
CA TYR A 32 -13.44 -3.50 11.83
C TYR A 32 -13.96 -2.08 11.66
N VAL A 33 -15.24 -1.93 11.38
CA VAL A 33 -15.88 -0.64 11.17
C VAL A 33 -15.87 0.19 12.46
N THR A 34 -16.15 -0.43 13.60
CA THR A 34 -16.06 0.19 14.93
C THR A 34 -14.65 0.67 15.24
N TYR A 35 -13.63 -0.15 14.95
CA TYR A 35 -12.24 0.21 15.15
C TYR A 35 -11.85 1.45 14.32
N VAL A 36 -12.16 1.43 13.02
CA VAL A 36 -11.81 2.53 12.10
C VAL A 36 -12.55 3.81 12.47
N SER A 37 -13.86 3.74 12.70
CA SER A 37 -14.68 4.91 13.07
C SER A 37 -14.28 5.50 14.42
N THR A 38 -13.93 4.67 15.41
CA THR A 38 -13.51 5.15 16.74
C THR A 38 -12.14 5.82 16.69
N LYS A 39 -11.18 5.15 16.03
CA LYS A 39 -9.78 5.58 16.01
C LYS A 39 -9.53 6.73 15.04
N TYR A 40 -10.07 6.64 13.83
CA TYR A 40 -9.77 7.57 12.73
C TYR A 40 -10.91 8.51 12.36
N LYS A 41 -12.07 8.37 13.03
CA LYS A 41 -13.29 9.18 12.84
C LYS A 41 -13.98 8.91 11.51
N SER A 42 -15.22 9.38 11.39
CA SER A 42 -16.07 9.18 10.22
C SER A 42 -15.60 9.91 8.96
N THR A 43 -14.66 10.86 9.09
CA THR A 43 -14.06 11.60 7.97
C THR A 43 -12.94 10.82 7.26
N ALA A 44 -12.62 9.61 7.71
CA ALA A 44 -11.60 8.78 7.08
C ALA A 44 -12.07 8.23 5.73
N LEU A 45 -11.17 8.22 4.75
CA LEU A 45 -11.33 7.53 3.48
C LEU A 45 -10.65 6.15 3.58
N VAL A 46 -11.43 5.08 3.43
CA VAL A 46 -10.92 3.71 3.51
C VAL A 46 -10.61 3.19 2.10
N ASN A 47 -9.37 2.78 1.86
CA ASN A 47 -8.94 2.19 0.60
C ASN A 47 -8.67 0.70 0.79
N PHE A 48 -9.19 -0.09 -0.14
CA PHE A 48 -9.04 -1.54 -0.19
C PHE A 48 -8.20 -1.97 -1.38
N TYR A 49 -7.42 -3.03 -1.21
CA TYR A 49 -6.80 -3.74 -2.33
C TYR A 49 -7.86 -4.39 -3.22
N GLY A 50 -7.52 -4.50 -4.50
CA GLY A 50 -8.24 -5.28 -5.48
C GLY A 50 -7.68 -6.69 -5.59
N TYR A 51 -8.57 -7.63 -5.89
CA TYR A 51 -8.22 -9.01 -6.21
C TYR A 51 -8.94 -9.37 -7.51
N PRO A 52 -8.30 -9.17 -8.69
CA PRO A 52 -8.95 -9.44 -9.97
C PRO A 52 -9.25 -10.94 -10.09
N GLU A 53 -10.40 -11.28 -10.68
CA GLU A 53 -10.80 -12.68 -10.90
C GLU A 53 -9.84 -13.41 -11.84
N ASN A 54 -9.32 -12.69 -12.84
CA ASN A 54 -8.38 -13.24 -13.81
C ASN A 54 -6.94 -12.83 -13.49
N GLU A 55 -6.23 -13.73 -12.81
CA GLU A 55 -4.83 -13.54 -12.43
C GLU A 55 -3.86 -13.55 -13.62
N THR A 56 -4.33 -13.89 -14.83
CA THR A 56 -3.52 -13.89 -16.06
C THR A 56 -3.50 -12.56 -16.80
N ILE A 57 -4.33 -11.59 -16.40
CA ILE A 57 -4.18 -10.20 -16.83
C ILE A 57 -2.96 -9.68 -16.05
N GLY A 58 -1.78 -9.81 -16.66
CA GLY A 58 -0.49 -9.67 -16.00
C GLY A 58 -0.21 -8.27 -15.47
N GLY A 59 -0.61 -7.99 -14.23
CA GLY A 59 -0.10 -6.87 -13.46
C GLY A 59 1.39 -7.03 -13.13
N THR A 60 2.09 -5.92 -12.89
CA THR A 60 3.53 -5.90 -12.59
C THR A 60 3.93 -6.69 -11.34
N LYS A 61 2.97 -6.96 -10.42
CA LYS A 61 3.18 -7.79 -9.21
C LYS A 61 2.85 -9.29 -9.41
N CYS A 62 2.54 -9.76 -10.63
CA CYS A 62 2.09 -11.14 -10.87
C CYS A 62 3.12 -12.21 -10.42
N ALA A 63 4.41 -11.98 -10.71
CA ALA A 63 5.50 -12.88 -10.35
C ALA A 63 5.67 -12.97 -8.83
N GLU A 64 5.60 -11.83 -8.13
CA GLU A 64 5.68 -11.77 -6.67
C GLU A 64 4.47 -12.45 -6.03
N ARG A 65 3.26 -12.23 -6.55
CA ARG A 65 2.05 -12.95 -6.11
C ARG A 65 2.19 -14.46 -6.31
N ALA A 66 2.66 -14.92 -7.47
CA ALA A 66 2.89 -16.34 -7.74
C ALA A 66 3.93 -16.95 -6.79
N ARG A 67 4.99 -16.20 -6.45
CA ARG A 67 5.98 -16.61 -5.45
C ARG A 67 5.35 -16.77 -4.07
N ARG A 68 4.49 -15.84 -3.64
CA ARG A 68 3.76 -15.91 -2.36
C ARG A 68 2.79 -17.10 -2.32
N LYS A 69 2.06 -17.37 -3.41
CA LYS A 69 1.11 -18.51 -3.51
C LYS A 69 1.74 -19.88 -3.31
N ARG A 70 3.01 -20.06 -3.66
CA ARG A 70 3.74 -21.32 -3.41
C ARG A 70 3.90 -21.64 -1.92
N LYS A 71 3.65 -20.67 -1.02
CA LYS A 71 3.61 -20.86 0.43
C LYS A 71 2.15 -20.94 0.89
N GLN A 72 1.69 -22.14 1.25
CA GLN A 72 0.41 -22.46 1.94
C GLN A 72 -0.75 -21.48 1.68
N MET A 73 -1.56 -21.74 0.64
CA MET A 73 -2.85 -21.07 0.49
C MET A 73 -3.94 -21.81 1.26
N SER A 74 -4.81 -21.07 1.95
CA SER A 74 -6.08 -21.61 2.40
C SER A 74 -7.00 -21.93 1.24
N SER A 75 -7.91 -22.89 1.45
CA SER A 75 -9.06 -23.10 0.57
C SER A 75 -9.92 -21.84 0.48
N GLU A 76 -10.56 -21.68 -0.67
CA GLU A 76 -11.64 -20.73 -0.85
C GLU A 76 -12.80 -21.09 0.10
N VAL A 77 -13.35 -20.09 0.78
CA VAL A 77 -14.46 -20.21 1.71
C VAL A 77 -15.63 -19.44 1.10
N MET A 78 -16.74 -20.13 0.87
CA MET A 78 -18.02 -19.52 0.52
C MET A 78 -18.75 -19.25 1.84
N PHE A 79 -19.12 -18.00 2.10
CA PHE A 79 -19.76 -17.62 3.36
C PHE A 79 -20.74 -16.47 3.17
N ASP A 80 -21.70 -16.39 4.10
CA ASP A 80 -22.56 -15.23 4.30
C ASP A 80 -22.18 -14.51 5.62
N GLU A 81 -22.83 -13.38 5.87
CA GLU A 81 -22.60 -12.54 7.06
C GLU A 81 -22.96 -13.24 8.39
N ALA A 82 -23.85 -14.24 8.40
CA ALA A 82 -24.27 -14.96 9.60
C ALA A 82 -23.37 -16.15 9.94
N MET A 83 -22.58 -16.65 8.97
CA MET A 83 -21.66 -17.76 9.20
C MET A 83 -20.51 -17.39 10.15
N ILE A 84 -20.03 -18.39 10.90
CA ILE A 84 -18.84 -18.30 11.75
C ILE A 84 -17.63 -18.82 10.95
N PRO A 85 -16.47 -18.14 10.93
CA PRO A 85 -15.29 -18.62 10.25
C PRO A 85 -14.87 -20.02 10.72
N THR A 86 -14.70 -20.95 9.78
CA THR A 86 -14.30 -22.34 10.04
C THR A 86 -12.78 -22.54 10.08
N VAL A 87 -12.03 -21.52 9.67
CA VAL A 87 -10.55 -21.49 9.67
C VAL A 87 -10.06 -20.28 10.46
N SER A 88 -8.80 -20.31 10.91
CA SER A 88 -8.20 -19.16 11.60
C SER A 88 -8.16 -17.92 10.71
N GLN A 89 -8.19 -16.75 11.33
CA GLN A 89 -8.05 -15.45 10.67
C GLN A 89 -6.81 -15.41 9.74
N GLU A 90 -5.65 -15.81 10.26
CA GLU A 90 -4.40 -15.84 9.49
C GLU A 90 -4.53 -16.70 8.23
N LYS A 91 -5.13 -17.89 8.36
CA LYS A 91 -5.33 -18.80 7.24
C LYS A 91 -6.36 -18.24 6.26
N PHE A 92 -7.49 -17.74 6.74
CA PHE A 92 -8.54 -17.13 5.91
C PHE A 92 -7.98 -16.01 5.02
N LEU A 93 -7.20 -15.12 5.62
CA LEU A 93 -6.56 -13.96 4.99
C LEU A 93 -5.33 -14.34 4.14
N THR A 94 -5.05 -15.61 3.88
CA THR A 94 -4.06 -15.98 2.84
C THR A 94 -4.69 -16.09 1.45
N ASN A 95 -6.01 -16.28 1.37
CA ASN A 95 -6.70 -16.51 0.10
C ASN A 95 -7.29 -15.19 -0.44
N PRO A 96 -6.93 -14.77 -1.66
CA PRO A 96 -7.38 -13.49 -2.22
C PRO A 96 -8.90 -13.43 -2.43
N LYS A 97 -9.55 -14.53 -2.81
CA LYS A 97 -11.02 -14.57 -2.99
C LYS A 97 -11.76 -14.41 -1.67
N ASN A 98 -11.22 -14.99 -0.59
CA ASN A 98 -11.78 -14.83 0.75
C ASN A 98 -11.68 -13.37 1.21
N LYS A 99 -10.52 -12.73 0.98
CA LYS A 99 -10.34 -11.29 1.25
C LYS A 99 -11.31 -10.45 0.44
N ASP A 100 -11.47 -10.74 -0.85
CA ASP A 100 -12.34 -9.97 -1.74
C ASP A 100 -13.82 -9.98 -1.30
N ARG A 101 -14.32 -11.15 -0.89
CA ARG A 101 -15.66 -11.29 -0.30
C ARG A 101 -15.80 -10.52 1.02
N LEU A 102 -14.79 -10.61 1.88
CA LEU A 102 -14.78 -9.86 3.15
C LEU A 102 -14.79 -8.34 2.92
N ILE A 103 -14.00 -7.86 1.95
CA ILE A 103 -13.94 -6.46 1.54
C ILE A 103 -15.31 -5.99 1.07
N SER A 104 -16.03 -6.80 0.29
CA SER A 104 -17.36 -6.45 -0.20
C SER A 104 -18.35 -6.19 0.95
N ILE A 105 -18.33 -7.02 2.00
CA ILE A 105 -19.14 -6.81 3.21
C ILE A 105 -18.69 -5.55 3.96
N LEU A 106 -17.38 -5.34 4.12
CA LEU A 106 -16.84 -4.16 4.80
C LEU A 106 -17.21 -2.87 4.08
N MET A 107 -17.09 -2.81 2.76
CA MET A 107 -17.49 -1.64 1.96
C MET A 107 -18.96 -1.30 2.16
N ASN A 108 -19.84 -2.29 2.19
CA ASN A 108 -21.27 -2.09 2.46
C ASN A 108 -21.50 -1.51 3.87
N LYS A 109 -20.83 -2.05 4.89
CA LYS A 109 -20.96 -1.58 6.28
C LYS A 109 -20.35 -0.19 6.51
N PHE A 110 -19.25 0.15 5.85
CA PHE A 110 -18.74 1.53 5.88
C PHE A 110 -19.70 2.50 5.18
N SER A 111 -20.26 2.09 4.04
CA SER A 111 -21.23 2.89 3.30
C SER A 111 -22.50 3.15 4.12
N SER A 112 -22.99 2.17 4.88
CA SER A 112 -24.15 2.35 5.76
C SER A 112 -23.90 3.31 6.93
N LEU A 113 -22.63 3.55 7.28
CA LEU A 113 -22.21 4.58 8.24
C LEU A 113 -21.78 5.90 7.57
N ASN A 114 -22.04 6.07 6.27
CA ASN A 114 -21.63 7.23 5.47
C ASN A 114 -20.12 7.48 5.45
N MET A 115 -19.31 6.43 5.62
CA MET A 115 -17.86 6.50 5.49
C MET A 115 -17.43 6.19 4.05
N ALA A 116 -16.62 7.07 3.48
CA ALA A 116 -16.17 6.92 2.10
C ALA A 116 -15.21 5.73 1.96
N CYS A 117 -15.44 4.90 0.94
CA CYS A 117 -14.60 3.77 0.60
C CYS A 117 -14.23 3.78 -0.88
N LYS A 118 -13.01 3.32 -1.19
CA LYS A 118 -12.58 3.00 -2.55
C LYS A 118 -11.91 1.64 -2.56
N LYS A 119 -11.98 0.95 -3.70
CA LYS A 119 -11.30 -0.33 -3.94
C LYS A 119 -10.45 -0.17 -5.20
N ALA A 120 -9.20 -0.62 -5.14
CA ALA A 120 -8.35 -0.68 -6.32
C ALA A 120 -8.74 -1.88 -7.20
N ASP A 121 -8.35 -1.85 -8.46
CA ASP A 121 -8.50 -3.02 -9.35
C ASP A 121 -7.54 -4.14 -8.96
N GLU A 122 -6.33 -3.75 -8.53
CA GLU A 122 -5.28 -4.64 -8.08
C GLU A 122 -4.59 -4.06 -6.85
N ASP A 123 -3.54 -3.28 -7.08
CA ASP A 123 -2.70 -2.75 -6.03
C ASP A 123 -3.24 -1.39 -5.55
N ALA A 124 -3.36 -1.22 -4.23
CA ALA A 124 -3.92 -0.01 -3.65
C ALA A 124 -2.89 1.11 -3.50
N ASP A 125 -1.60 0.89 -3.72
CA ASP A 125 -0.55 1.85 -3.38
C ASP A 125 -0.75 3.16 -4.16
N CYS A 126 -0.93 3.06 -5.49
CA CYS A 126 -1.22 4.21 -6.34
C CYS A 126 -2.58 4.86 -6.00
N LEU A 127 -3.61 4.07 -5.70
CA LEU A 127 -4.94 4.59 -5.36
C LEU A 127 -4.91 5.41 -4.06
N ILE A 128 -4.17 4.95 -3.07
CA ILE A 128 -3.98 5.61 -1.77
C ILE A 128 -3.26 6.94 -1.97
N VAL A 129 -2.13 6.90 -2.68
CA VAL A 129 -1.33 8.10 -2.94
C VAL A 129 -2.12 9.12 -3.75
N ASN A 130 -2.75 8.71 -4.84
CA ASN A 130 -3.57 9.61 -5.66
C ASN A 130 -4.77 10.18 -4.87
N SER A 131 -5.36 9.40 -3.98
CA SER A 131 -6.41 9.90 -3.08
C SER A 131 -5.86 10.93 -2.09
N ALA A 132 -4.64 10.75 -1.59
CA ALA A 132 -3.98 11.73 -0.71
C ALA A 132 -3.74 13.04 -1.42
N VAL A 133 -3.17 12.97 -2.62
CA VAL A 133 -2.94 14.12 -3.50
C VAL A 133 -4.24 14.86 -3.82
N ALA A 134 -5.30 14.14 -4.16
CA ALA A 134 -6.60 14.76 -4.47
C ALA A 134 -7.24 15.48 -3.26
N LEU A 135 -6.90 15.06 -2.03
CA LEU A 135 -7.44 15.63 -0.80
C LEU A 135 -6.59 16.80 -0.27
N ASP A 136 -5.31 16.90 -0.65
CA ASP A 136 -4.38 17.93 -0.17
C ASP A 136 -4.90 19.38 -0.38
N PRO A 137 -5.43 19.78 -1.55
CA PRO A 137 -5.89 21.16 -1.75
C PRO A 137 -7.10 21.56 -0.90
N THR A 138 -7.81 20.58 -0.33
CA THR A 138 -9.09 20.80 0.39
C THR A 138 -8.98 20.57 1.89
N HIS A 139 -7.83 20.09 2.37
CA HIS A 139 -7.64 19.73 3.78
C HIS A 139 -6.35 20.31 4.33
N PRO A 140 -6.35 20.81 5.58
CA PRO A 140 -5.14 21.37 6.18
C PRO A 140 -4.05 20.33 6.45
N SER A 141 -4.40 19.05 6.46
CA SER A 141 -3.47 17.94 6.59
C SER A 141 -4.12 16.64 6.13
N VAL A 142 -3.38 15.83 5.39
CA VAL A 142 -3.78 14.49 4.96
C VAL A 142 -2.79 13.48 5.55
N VAL A 143 -3.30 12.40 6.15
CA VAL A 143 -2.47 11.35 6.76
C VAL A 143 -2.75 10.02 6.09
N VAL A 144 -1.77 9.49 5.37
CA VAL A 144 -1.78 8.15 4.80
C VAL A 144 -1.36 7.14 5.86
N ILE A 145 -2.22 6.16 6.14
CA ILE A 145 -2.03 5.17 7.20
C ILE A 145 -1.84 3.79 6.58
N GLY A 146 -0.66 3.21 6.76
CA GLY A 146 -0.32 1.91 6.22
C GLY A 146 0.89 1.25 6.87
N GLU A 147 0.95 -0.08 6.82
CA GLU A 147 2.15 -0.81 7.25
C GLU A 147 3.25 -0.79 6.18
N ASP A 148 2.88 -0.68 4.90
CA ASP A 148 3.83 -0.75 3.78
C ASP A 148 4.68 0.52 3.68
N ILE A 149 6.00 0.34 3.61
CA ILE A 149 6.96 1.42 3.44
C ILE A 149 7.00 1.90 1.99
N ASP A 150 6.54 1.08 1.04
CA ASP A 150 6.49 1.45 -0.37
C ASP A 150 5.57 2.68 -0.56
N LEU A 151 4.49 2.80 0.23
CA LEU A 151 3.66 4.02 0.28
C LEU A 151 4.48 5.26 0.64
N PHE A 152 5.36 5.16 1.64
CA PHE A 152 6.20 6.28 2.05
C PHE A 152 7.26 6.62 1.00
N VAL A 153 7.84 5.61 0.36
CA VAL A 153 8.78 5.78 -0.75
C VAL A 153 8.10 6.49 -1.93
N ILE A 154 6.86 6.10 -2.25
CA ILE A 154 6.08 6.76 -3.31
C ILE A 154 5.81 8.22 -2.94
N LEU A 155 5.39 8.51 -1.70
CA LEU A 155 5.16 9.88 -1.23
C LEU A 155 6.42 10.77 -1.31
N ILE A 156 7.60 10.24 -1.00
CA ILE A 156 8.88 10.96 -1.21
C ILE A 156 9.18 11.14 -2.70
N GLY A 157 8.81 10.18 -3.55
CA GLY A 157 9.07 10.23 -4.98
C GLY A 157 8.21 11.25 -5.74
N ILE A 158 6.96 11.42 -5.33
CA ILE A 158 6.01 12.35 -5.97
C ILE A 158 6.02 13.76 -5.34
N PHE A 159 6.98 14.01 -4.45
CA PHE A 159 7.16 15.15 -3.55
C PHE A 159 6.75 16.51 -4.13
N THR A 160 5.47 16.85 -3.92
CA THR A 160 4.87 18.12 -4.38
C THR A 160 3.93 18.74 -3.33
N PHE A 161 3.79 18.14 -2.13
CA PHE A 161 2.76 18.53 -1.16
C PHE A 161 3.30 18.61 0.29
N ASP A 162 3.09 19.77 0.92
CA ASP A 162 3.59 20.06 2.28
C ASP A 162 2.72 19.46 3.40
N ASN A 163 1.45 19.13 3.10
CA ASN A 163 0.46 18.76 4.12
C ASN A 163 0.13 17.25 4.14
N ILE A 164 0.84 16.43 3.36
CA ILE A 164 0.65 14.98 3.32
C ILE A 164 1.68 14.28 4.20
N TYR A 165 1.22 13.43 5.11
CA TYR A 165 2.07 12.67 6.04
C TYR A 165 1.82 11.17 5.92
N PHE A 166 2.83 10.38 6.29
CA PHE A 166 2.71 8.92 6.39
C PHE A 166 2.73 8.50 7.86
N LEU A 167 1.67 7.83 8.31
CA LEU A 167 1.59 7.22 9.64
C LEU A 167 1.76 5.71 9.51
N LYS A 168 2.86 5.19 10.06
CA LYS A 168 3.03 3.75 10.25
C LYS A 168 2.36 3.34 11.56
N PRO A 169 1.31 2.50 11.53
CA PRO A 169 0.69 1.99 12.75
C PRO A 169 1.68 1.25 13.64
N GLY A 170 1.49 1.34 14.94
CA GLY A 170 2.26 0.56 15.91
C GLY A 170 1.91 -0.93 15.85
N LYS A 171 2.88 -1.80 16.18
CA LYS A 171 2.70 -3.25 16.23
C LYS A 171 3.36 -3.82 17.48
N GLY A 172 2.60 -4.53 18.31
CA GLY A 172 3.09 -5.07 19.57
C GLY A 172 3.58 -3.95 20.51
N LYS A 173 4.86 -3.99 20.88
CA LYS A 173 5.50 -2.96 21.73
C LYS A 173 5.96 -1.72 20.95
N ILE A 174 5.92 -1.76 19.62
CA ILE A 174 6.35 -0.64 18.78
C ILE A 174 5.20 0.36 18.68
N THR A 175 5.46 1.60 19.08
CA THR A 175 4.50 2.70 18.96
C THR A 175 4.33 3.12 17.50
N GLU A 176 3.18 3.72 17.19
CA GLU A 176 2.97 4.34 15.89
C GLU A 176 3.96 5.48 15.65
N LYS A 177 4.32 5.69 14.38
CA LYS A 177 5.29 6.72 13.97
C LYS A 177 4.73 7.52 12.79
N LEU A 178 4.75 8.84 12.94
CA LEU A 178 4.39 9.78 11.90
C LEU A 178 5.65 10.25 11.18
N PHE A 179 5.61 10.22 9.86
CA PHE A 179 6.71 10.62 8.98
C PHE A 179 6.22 11.69 8.01
N SER A 180 7.03 12.72 7.85
CA SER A 180 6.88 13.68 6.77
C SER A 180 7.64 13.17 5.54
N PRO A 181 7.09 13.27 4.31
CA PRO A 181 7.86 13.04 3.09
C PRO A 181 8.98 14.07 2.92
N HIS A 182 8.92 15.21 3.64
CA HIS A 182 10.06 16.11 3.87
C HIS A 182 11.05 15.42 4.80
N THR A 183 11.81 14.49 4.23
CA THR A 183 12.86 13.78 4.92
C THR A 183 14.15 14.61 4.93
N ALA A 184 15.04 14.35 5.90
CA ALA A 184 16.41 14.86 5.86
C ALA A 184 17.29 14.12 4.83
N LEU A 185 16.67 13.45 3.85
CA LEU A 185 17.42 12.82 2.77
C LEU A 185 18.12 13.89 1.93
N GLU A 186 19.30 13.55 1.44
CA GLU A 186 19.98 14.36 0.45
C GLU A 186 19.08 14.52 -0.78
N LYS A 187 18.98 15.75 -1.31
CA LYS A 187 18.09 16.09 -2.43
C LYS A 187 18.21 15.12 -3.60
N THR A 188 19.43 14.78 -4.00
CA THR A 188 19.71 13.82 -5.08
C THR A 188 19.08 12.45 -4.83
N ILE A 189 19.03 11.98 -3.58
CA ILE A 189 18.41 10.70 -3.21
C ILE A 189 16.88 10.83 -3.26
N ALA A 190 16.33 11.91 -2.71
CA ALA A 190 14.89 12.15 -2.72
C ALA A 190 14.36 12.22 -4.17
N ASP A 191 15.00 13.02 -5.01
CA ASP A 191 14.64 13.21 -6.42
C ASP A 191 14.74 11.91 -7.25
N ASN A 192 15.52 10.93 -6.79
CA ASN A 192 15.75 9.65 -7.47
C ASN A 192 15.22 8.43 -6.71
N ILE A 193 14.43 8.63 -5.65
CA ILE A 193 14.09 7.56 -4.71
C ILE A 193 13.31 6.42 -5.39
N LEU A 194 12.41 6.74 -6.33
CA LEU A 194 11.62 5.75 -7.06
C LEU A 194 12.51 4.88 -7.96
N PHE A 195 13.43 5.52 -8.70
CA PHE A 195 14.40 4.81 -9.53
C PHE A 195 15.28 3.89 -8.69
N MET A 196 15.81 4.42 -7.58
CA MET A 196 16.63 3.64 -6.65
C MET A 196 15.85 2.48 -6.05
N HIS A 197 14.58 2.69 -5.68
CA HIS A 197 13.72 1.67 -5.11
C HIS A 197 13.48 0.53 -6.11
N ALA A 198 13.17 0.86 -7.38
CA ALA A 198 13.00 -0.12 -8.44
C ALA A 198 14.30 -0.89 -8.75
N MET A 199 15.43 -0.21 -8.92
CA MET A 199 16.69 -0.85 -9.30
C MET A 199 17.34 -1.66 -8.18
N SER A 200 17.08 -1.29 -6.92
CA SER A 200 17.52 -2.04 -5.73
C SER A 200 16.55 -3.14 -5.29
N GLY A 201 15.50 -3.39 -6.09
CA GLY A 201 14.47 -4.38 -5.86
C GLY A 201 13.29 -3.88 -5.01
N CYS A 202 12.09 -4.18 -5.51
CA CYS A 202 10.80 -3.97 -4.86
C CYS A 202 9.82 -5.10 -5.26
N ASP A 203 8.55 -4.99 -4.90
CA ASP A 203 7.54 -6.01 -5.24
C ASP A 203 7.32 -6.20 -6.76
N THR A 204 7.75 -5.24 -7.60
CA THR A 204 7.62 -5.31 -9.06
C THR A 204 8.92 -5.63 -9.79
N THR A 205 10.09 -5.44 -9.16
CA THR A 205 11.39 -5.59 -9.81
C THR A 205 12.36 -6.35 -8.92
N SER A 206 13.15 -7.24 -9.53
CA SER A 206 14.21 -7.94 -8.81
C SER A 206 15.40 -7.01 -8.57
N THR A 207 16.14 -7.23 -7.48
CA THR A 207 17.41 -6.55 -7.27
C THR A 207 18.51 -7.16 -8.14
N LEU A 208 19.51 -6.34 -8.50
CA LEU A 208 20.75 -6.83 -9.11
C LEU A 208 21.49 -7.77 -8.14
N PHE A 209 22.04 -8.86 -8.67
CA PHE A 209 22.78 -9.83 -7.88
C PHE A 209 23.96 -9.16 -7.15
N ASN A 210 24.09 -9.42 -5.83
CA ASN A 210 25.08 -8.80 -4.94
C ASN A 210 25.01 -7.26 -4.83
N TYR A 211 23.84 -6.67 -5.12
CA TYR A 211 23.57 -5.24 -4.96
C TYR A 211 22.37 -5.04 -4.02
N GLY A 212 22.66 -4.63 -2.79
CA GLY A 212 21.63 -4.22 -1.82
C GLY A 212 21.33 -2.72 -1.91
N LYS A 213 20.25 -2.27 -1.25
CA LYS A 213 19.77 -0.86 -1.28
C LYS A 213 20.88 0.15 -0.97
N MET A 214 21.65 -0.04 0.11
CA MET A 214 22.72 0.89 0.49
C MET A 214 23.89 0.91 -0.50
N LYS A 215 24.24 -0.24 -1.09
CA LYS A 215 25.28 -0.31 -2.11
C LYS A 215 24.84 0.44 -3.37
N PHE A 216 23.57 0.31 -3.76
CA PHE A 216 23.01 1.06 -4.88
C PHE A 216 23.03 2.58 -4.63
N VAL A 217 22.65 3.02 -3.42
CA VAL A 217 22.73 4.42 -3.00
C VAL A 217 24.16 4.95 -3.17
N GLN A 218 25.16 4.22 -2.66
CA GLN A 218 26.56 4.60 -2.78
C GLN A 218 27.04 4.64 -4.23
N THR A 219 26.65 3.66 -5.05
CA THR A 219 26.98 3.64 -6.48
C THR A 219 26.38 4.84 -7.21
N LEU A 220 25.13 5.19 -6.96
CA LEU A 220 24.51 6.36 -7.60
C LEU A 220 25.22 7.66 -7.21
N LYS A 221 25.58 7.82 -5.93
CA LYS A 221 26.33 8.98 -5.44
C LYS A 221 27.72 9.11 -6.08
N ASN A 222 28.40 7.99 -6.29
CA ASN A 222 29.77 7.99 -6.78
C ASN A 222 29.88 8.05 -8.32
N ASN A 223 28.77 7.96 -9.05
CA ASN A 223 28.77 7.90 -10.52
C ASN A 223 27.78 8.93 -11.10
N PRO A 224 28.21 10.20 -11.32
CA PRO A 224 27.34 11.25 -11.84
C PRO A 224 26.72 10.94 -13.20
N ASP A 225 27.37 10.13 -14.04
CA ASP A 225 26.80 9.74 -15.33
C ASP A 225 25.59 8.82 -15.17
N LEU A 226 25.51 8.02 -14.09
CA LEU A 226 24.30 7.26 -13.79
C LEU A 226 23.11 8.17 -13.47
N LEU A 227 23.33 9.35 -12.88
CA LEU A 227 22.26 10.33 -12.65
C LEU A 227 21.71 10.90 -13.96
N LYS A 228 22.53 11.03 -15.01
CA LYS A 228 22.02 11.41 -16.34
C LYS A 228 21.14 10.31 -16.92
N VAL A 229 21.56 9.05 -16.71
CA VAL A 229 20.79 7.89 -17.14
C VAL A 229 19.48 7.77 -16.38
N THR A 230 19.43 8.11 -15.09
CA THR A 230 18.17 8.05 -14.31
C THR A 230 17.09 8.96 -14.87
N GLU A 231 17.45 10.12 -15.44
CA GLU A 231 16.48 11.03 -16.06
C GLU A 231 15.79 10.42 -17.28
N ILE A 232 16.47 9.52 -18.01
CA ILE A 232 15.87 8.78 -19.13
C ILE A 232 14.73 7.90 -18.61
N PHE A 233 14.95 7.19 -17.50
CA PHE A 233 13.96 6.29 -16.89
C PHE A 233 12.78 7.02 -16.23
N LYS A 234 12.93 8.31 -15.92
CA LYS A 234 11.85 9.13 -15.35
C LYS A 234 10.92 9.72 -16.40
N ASN A 235 11.33 9.73 -17.67
CA ASN A 235 10.51 10.28 -18.74
C ASN A 235 9.35 9.31 -19.04
N PRO A 236 8.08 9.71 -18.82
CA PRO A 236 6.94 8.83 -19.04
C PRO A 236 6.72 8.47 -20.53
N ASP A 237 7.29 9.25 -21.45
CA ASP A 237 7.13 9.08 -22.89
C ASP A 237 8.28 8.28 -23.53
N ILE A 238 9.25 7.82 -22.73
CA ILE A 238 10.41 7.06 -23.22
C ILE A 238 9.98 5.66 -23.66
N THR A 239 10.43 5.22 -24.83
CA THR A 239 10.26 3.82 -25.26
C THR A 239 11.37 2.92 -24.71
N PRO A 240 11.13 1.61 -24.53
CA PRO A 240 12.18 0.67 -24.14
C PRO A 240 13.40 0.70 -25.08
N GLU A 241 13.18 0.87 -26.40
CA GLU A 241 14.25 0.98 -27.39
C GLU A 241 15.06 2.26 -27.20
N ALA A 242 14.39 3.37 -26.91
CA ALA A 242 15.07 4.63 -26.63
C ALA A 242 15.92 4.53 -25.36
N VAL A 243 15.45 3.83 -24.31
CA VAL A 243 16.26 3.55 -23.12
C VAL A 243 17.54 2.80 -23.53
N VAL A 244 17.44 1.69 -24.24
CA VAL A 244 18.60 0.87 -24.64
C VAL A 244 19.62 1.68 -25.45
N ASN A 245 19.17 2.57 -26.33
CA ASN A 245 20.06 3.38 -27.16
C ASN A 245 20.78 4.49 -26.39
N ASN A 246 20.19 4.99 -25.30
CA ASN A 246 20.74 6.10 -24.51
C ASN A 246 21.53 5.65 -23.27
N VAL A 247 21.51 4.35 -22.92
CA VAL A 247 22.25 3.78 -21.78
C VAL A 247 23.57 3.08 -22.20
N ARG A 248 23.90 3.07 -23.50
CA ARG A 248 25.13 2.48 -24.05
C ARG A 248 26.35 3.38 -23.95
#